data_AF-A0A1H7DUZ1-F1
#
_entry.id   AF-A0A1H7DUZ1-F1
#
_cell.length_a   1.000
_cell.length_b   1.000
_cell.length_c   1.000
_cell.angle_alpha   90.00
_cell.angle_beta   90.00
_cell.angle_gamma   90.00
#
_symmetry.space_group_name_H-M   'P 1'
#
loop_
_entity.id
_entity.type
_entity.pdbx_description
1 polymer ?
#
loop_
_entity_poly.entity_id
_entity_poly.type
_entity_poly.pdbx_seq_one_letter_code
_entity_poly.pdbx_strand_id
1 'polypeptide(L)' 'MSYTAPVKDMLFVLSELSGIEDIATLPGFEEAGLETA' A
#
# COMPACT_ATOMS: atom_id res chain seq x y z
N MET A 1 9.04 -19.60 17.80
CA MET A 1 8.71 -18.16 17.86
C MET A 1 8.15 -17.80 16.50
N SER A 2 6.82 -17.74 16.35
CA SER A 2 6.19 -17.50 15.04
C SER A 2 6.02 -16.00 14.85
N TYR A 3 6.51 -15.45 13.74
CA TYR A 3 6.28 -14.07 13.38
C TYR A 3 4.87 -13.93 12.80
N THR A 4 4.10 -12.99 13.33
CA THR A 4 2.81 -12.60 12.77
C THR A 4 2.95 -11.20 12.19
N ALA A 5 2.86 -11.10 10.87
CA ALA A 5 2.92 -9.82 10.19
C ALA A 5 1.67 -8.98 10.54
N PRO A 6 1.82 -7.69 10.87
CA PRO A 6 0.71 -6.80 11.16
C PRO A 6 0.06 -6.30 9.86
N VAL A 7 -0.50 -7.21 9.07
CA VAL A 7 -1.05 -6.92 7.73
C VAL A 7 -2.11 -5.82 7.77
N LYS A 8 -2.92 -5.76 8.84
CA LYS A 8 -3.92 -4.70 9.04
C LYS A 8 -3.32 -3.30 9.14
N ASP A 9 -2.23 -3.15 9.91
CA ASP A 9 -1.58 -1.86 10.06
C ASP A 9 -0.87 -1.45 8.77
N MET A 10 -0.29 -2.43 8.06
CA MET A 10 0.34 -2.19 6.76
C MET A 10 -0.69 -1.70 5.72
N LEU A 11 -1.86 -2.33 5.66
CA LEU A 11 -2.97 -1.89 4.78
C LEU A 11 -3.47 -0.50 5.15
N PHE A 12 -3.63 -0.20 6.44
CA PHE A 12 -4.03 1.13 6.89
C PHE A 12 -3.03 2.22 6.48
N VAL A 13 -1.73 1.95 6.58
CA VAL A 13 -0.70 2.88 6.13
C VAL A 13 -0.77 3.08 4.62
N LEU A 14 -0.96 2.02 3.84
CA LEU A 14 -1.07 2.09 2.39
C LEU A 14 -2.33 2.86 1.95
N SER A 15 -3.47 2.69 2.62
CA SER A 15 -4.71 3.37 2.24
C SER A 15 -4.82 4.80 2.77
N GLU A 16 -4.50 5.04 4.04
CA GLU A 16 -4.79 6.32 4.70
C GLU A 16 -3.60 7.26 4.76
N LEU A 17 -2.36 6.73 4.72
CA LEU A 17 -1.17 7.51 5.02
C LEU A 17 -0.21 7.68 3.84
N SER A 18 -0.23 6.76 2.86
CA SER A 18 0.78 6.70 1.82
C SER A 18 0.48 7.54 0.58
N GLY A 19 -0.78 7.96 0.39
CA GLY A 19 -1.19 8.66 -0.84
C GLY A 19 -0.98 7.81 -2.08
N ILE A 20 -1.30 6.51 -2.00
CA ILE A 20 -1.01 5.51 -3.04
C ILE A 20 -1.63 5.88 -4.40
N GLU A 21 -2.72 6.63 -4.41
CA GLU A 21 -3.32 7.18 -5.63
C GLU A 21 -2.39 8.16 -6.35
N ASP A 22 -1.68 9.03 -5.63
CA ASP A 22 -0.71 9.96 -6.22
C ASP A 22 0.52 9.20 -6.74
N ILE A 23 0.94 8.15 -6.04
CA ILE A 23 2.04 7.27 -6.45
C ILE A 23 1.67 6.53 -7.74
N ALA A 24 0.42 6.07 -7.87
CA ALA A 24 -0.07 5.41 -9.08
C ALA A 24 -0.06 6.32 -10.32
N THR A 25 -0.01 7.65 -10.14
CA THR A 25 0.12 8.60 -11.27
C THR A 25 1.56 8.76 -11.78
N LEU A 26 2.55 8.26 -11.05
CA LEU A 26 3.95 8.35 -11.45
C LEU A 26 4.28 7.36 -12.58
N PRO A 27 5.09 7.76 -13.57
CA PRO A 27 5.45 6.88 -14.68
C PRO A 27 6.17 5.63 -14.17
N GLY A 28 5.66 4.45 -14.54
CA GLY A 28 6.16 3.14 -14.09
C GLY A 28 5.57 2.63 -12.77
N PHE A 29 4.64 3.37 -12.16
CA PHE A 29 3.89 2.97 -10.96
C PHE A 29 2.40 2.79 -11.24
N GLU A 30 2.00 2.61 -12.51
CA GLU A 30 0.59 2.59 -12.90
C GLU A 30 -0.21 1.46 -12.21
N GLU A 31 0.47 0.41 -11.72
CA GLU A 31 -0.14 -0.73 -11.00
C GLU A 31 -0.04 -0.62 -9.46
N ALA A 32 0.62 0.41 -8.92
CA ALA A 32 0.77 0.60 -7.48
C ALA A 32 -0.46 1.30 -6.88
N GLY A 33 -1.64 0.68 -7.04
CA GLY A 33 -2.92 1.16 -6.52
C GLY A 33 -3.42 0.35 -5.32
N LEU A 34 -4.60 0.69 -4.80
CA LEU A 34 -5.23 -0.03 -3.67
C LEU A 34 -5.64 -1.47 -4.01
N GLU A 35 -5.86 -1.77 -5.29
CA GLU A 35 -6.25 -3.10 -5.77
C GLU A 35 -5.10 -4.12 -5.64
N THR A 36 -3.87 -3.65 -5.49
CA THR A 36 -2.64 -4.45 -5.34
C THR A 36 -2.04 -4.39 -3.92
N ALA A 37 -2.66 -3.64 -3.01
CA ALA A 37 -2.25 -3.49 -1.60
C ALA A 37 -2.66 -4.67 -0.71
#